data_AF-A7N5M8-F1
#
_entry.id   AF-A7N5M8-F1
#
_cell.length_a   1.000
_cell.length_b   1.000
_cell.length_c   1.000
_cell.angle_alpha   90.00
_cell.angle_beta   90.00
_cell.angle_gamma   90.00
#
_symmetry.space_group_name_H-M   'P 1'
#
loop_
_entity.id
_entity.type
_entity.pdbx_description
1 polymer ?
#
loop_
_entity_poly.entity_id
_entity_poly.type
_entity_poly.pdbx_seq_one_letter_code
_entity_poly.pdbx_strand_id
1 'polypeptide(L)'
;MDLTIAPNLFSFAAEDSQLDMMISSTMAKLDTLRLYNTEINLELSNFPNVKLMSLVPTSSHVDLSNNPELSYLSLDGDKLQTLDVSALTKLSYLTVWAKNVTQIDISNNVDLTHLTLGYVSLNDLNIDNQNKLEEVNISSATLPNATITYLRNQSIIKGFTLVE
;
A
#
# COMPACT_ATOMS: atom_id res chain seq x y z
N MET A 1 10.83 -17.16 -14.49
CA MET A 1 12.18 -16.60 -14.76
C MET A 1 12.93 -16.64 -13.44
N ASP A 2 14.08 -17.32 -13.33
CA ASP A 2 14.84 -17.30 -12.08
C ASP A 2 15.42 -15.89 -11.85
N LEU A 3 15.11 -15.23 -10.73
CA LEU A 3 15.69 -13.91 -10.42
C LEU A 3 17.06 -14.00 -9.73
N THR A 4 17.46 -15.19 -9.26
CA THR A 4 18.76 -15.39 -8.61
C THR A 4 19.94 -15.16 -9.56
N ILE A 5 19.72 -15.30 -10.88
CA ILE A 5 20.71 -14.98 -11.92
C ILE A 5 20.90 -13.47 -12.15
N ALA A 6 20.07 -12.63 -11.52
CA ALA A 6 20.14 -11.17 -11.59
C ALA A 6 20.18 -10.51 -10.19
N PRO A 7 21.16 -10.84 -9.32
CA PRO A 7 21.20 -10.38 -7.93
C PRO A 7 21.42 -8.86 -7.76
N ASN A 8 21.75 -8.17 -8.84
CA ASN A 8 21.95 -6.72 -8.89
C ASN A 8 20.75 -5.96 -9.48
N LEU A 9 19.62 -6.65 -9.71
CA LEU A 9 18.44 -6.01 -10.26
C LEU A 9 17.91 -4.95 -9.30
N PHE A 10 17.72 -3.73 -9.82
CA PHE A 10 17.26 -2.57 -9.05
C PHE A 10 15.74 -2.36 -9.14
N SER A 11 15.15 -2.70 -10.28
CA SER A 11 13.71 -2.61 -10.53
C SER A 11 13.21 -3.86 -11.23
N PHE A 12 12.09 -4.40 -10.79
CA PHE A 12 11.43 -5.56 -11.39
C PHE A 12 9.95 -5.27 -11.62
N ALA A 13 9.45 -5.63 -12.80
CA ALA A 13 8.05 -5.52 -13.17
C ALA A 13 7.60 -6.79 -13.90
N ALA A 14 6.47 -7.39 -13.50
CA ALA A 14 5.90 -8.57 -14.15
C ALA A 14 4.37 -8.60 -14.06
N GLU A 15 3.73 -9.23 -15.06
CA GLU A 15 2.26 -9.33 -15.19
C GLU A 15 1.73 -10.78 -15.15
N ASP A 16 2.62 -11.78 -15.04
CA ASP A 16 2.34 -13.18 -15.43
C ASP A 16 2.13 -14.12 -14.22
N SER A 17 1.11 -14.98 -14.33
CA SER A 17 0.71 -16.01 -13.35
C SER A 17 1.68 -17.19 -13.25
N GLN A 18 2.69 -17.26 -14.11
CA GLN A 18 3.71 -18.32 -14.12
C GLN A 18 5.07 -17.88 -13.53
N LEU A 19 5.14 -16.92 -12.61
CA LEU A 19 6.35 -16.77 -11.77
C LEU A 19 6.47 -17.92 -10.75
N ASP A 20 6.13 -19.14 -11.16
CA ASP A 20 6.02 -20.38 -10.37
C ASP A 20 7.38 -20.93 -9.89
N MET A 21 8.43 -20.11 -9.93
CA MET A 21 9.75 -20.43 -9.39
C MET A 21 10.53 -19.14 -9.14
N MET A 22 10.21 -18.40 -8.07
CA MET A 22 10.96 -17.21 -7.65
C MET A 22 10.74 -17.10 -6.13
N ILE A 23 11.69 -17.25 -5.19
CA ILE A 23 13.10 -16.88 -5.09
C ILE A 23 13.59 -17.62 -3.83
N SER A 24 14.64 -18.45 -3.90
CA SER A 24 15.23 -19.06 -2.69
C SER A 24 16.22 -18.13 -1.98
N SER A 25 16.42 -16.91 -2.51
CA SER A 25 17.42 -15.96 -2.04
C SER A 25 16.88 -14.54 -1.97
N THR A 26 17.34 -13.80 -0.97
CA THR A 26 17.02 -12.39 -0.74
C THR A 26 17.53 -11.48 -1.87
N MET A 27 16.66 -10.62 -2.40
CA MET A 27 16.97 -9.64 -3.45
C MET A 27 17.33 -8.28 -2.84
N ALA A 28 18.43 -8.24 -2.08
CA ALA A 28 18.78 -7.08 -1.23
C ALA A 28 19.06 -5.76 -2.00
N LYS A 29 19.22 -5.79 -3.32
CA LYS A 29 19.45 -4.59 -4.15
C LYS A 29 18.21 -4.07 -4.86
N LEU A 30 17.09 -4.80 -4.76
CA LEU A 30 15.86 -4.40 -5.40
C LEU A 30 15.23 -3.24 -4.63
N ASP A 31 14.99 -2.14 -5.33
CA ASP A 31 14.39 -0.92 -4.78
C ASP A 31 12.93 -0.78 -5.24
N THR A 32 12.62 -1.25 -6.46
CA THR A 32 11.28 -1.18 -7.06
C THR A 32 10.75 -2.56 -7.43
N LEU A 33 9.56 -2.89 -6.96
CA LEU A 33 8.82 -4.11 -7.28
C LEU A 33 7.41 -3.77 -7.79
N ARG A 34 7.09 -4.18 -9.02
CA ARG A 34 5.74 -4.06 -9.59
C ARG A 34 5.24 -5.42 -10.05
N LEU A 35 4.14 -5.89 -9.48
CA LEU A 35 3.56 -7.18 -9.82
C LEU A 35 2.08 -7.01 -10.09
N TYR A 36 1.69 -7.36 -11.31
CA TYR A 36 0.32 -7.30 -11.78
C TYR A 36 -0.18 -8.72 -11.99
N ASN A 37 -1.43 -8.99 -11.59
CA ASN A 37 -2.13 -10.24 -11.91
C ASN A 37 -1.37 -11.54 -11.53
N THR A 38 -0.62 -11.51 -10.42
CA THR A 38 0.08 -12.70 -9.94
C THR A 38 -0.81 -13.50 -8.98
N GLU A 39 -1.16 -14.74 -9.34
CA GLU A 39 -1.83 -15.71 -8.45
C GLU A 39 -0.89 -16.26 -7.35
N ILE A 40 0.20 -15.55 -7.06
CA ILE A 40 1.33 -16.10 -6.33
C ILE A 40 1.25 -15.68 -4.88
N ASN A 41 1.26 -16.69 -4.01
CA ASN A 41 1.60 -16.52 -2.61
C ASN A 41 3.08 -16.14 -2.52
N LEU A 42 3.36 -14.85 -2.71
CA LEU A 42 4.73 -14.34 -2.81
C LEU A 42 5.28 -14.11 -1.40
N GLU A 43 6.40 -14.75 -1.10
CA GLU A 43 7.18 -14.47 0.10
C GLU A 43 7.84 -13.09 -0.02
N LEU A 44 7.11 -12.03 0.38
CA LEU A 44 7.58 -10.65 0.33
C LEU A 44 8.80 -10.39 1.23
N SER A 45 9.07 -11.31 2.16
CA SER A 45 10.27 -11.38 2.99
C SER A 45 11.58 -11.43 2.19
N ASN A 46 11.54 -11.86 0.92
CA ASN A 46 12.71 -11.85 0.05
C ASN A 46 13.10 -10.46 -0.48
N PHE A 47 12.28 -9.43 -0.22
CA PHE A 47 12.46 -8.07 -0.74
C PHE A 47 12.60 -7.01 0.38
N PRO A 48 13.52 -7.17 1.34
CA PRO A 48 13.54 -6.34 2.55
C PRO A 48 13.87 -4.86 2.31
N ASN A 49 14.51 -4.54 1.19
CA ASN A 49 15.00 -3.18 0.87
C ASN A 49 14.19 -2.46 -0.21
N VAL A 50 13.06 -3.04 -0.65
CA VAL A 50 12.17 -2.39 -1.62
C VAL A 50 11.56 -1.15 -1.00
N LYS A 51 11.60 -0.05 -1.74
CA LYS A 51 11.01 1.24 -1.36
C LYS A 51 9.72 1.55 -2.09
N LEU A 52 9.60 1.05 -3.32
CA LEU A 52 8.41 1.20 -4.15
C LEU A 52 7.81 -0.16 -4.46
N MET A 53 6.59 -0.40 -3.99
CA MET A 53 5.86 -1.62 -4.24
C MET A 53 4.48 -1.32 -4.84
N SER A 54 4.18 -1.95 -5.97
CA SER A 54 2.86 -1.94 -6.60
C SER A 54 2.41 -3.37 -6.82
N LEU A 55 1.31 -3.77 -6.19
CA LEU A 55 0.79 -5.14 -6.26
C LEU A 55 -0.69 -5.16 -6.66
N VAL A 56 -1.08 -6.21 -7.35
CA VAL A 56 -2.48 -6.60 -7.55
C VAL A 56 -2.74 -7.88 -6.75
N PRO A 57 -3.02 -7.79 -5.44
CA PRO A 57 -3.15 -8.97 -4.60
C PRO A 57 -4.42 -9.76 -4.97
N THR A 58 -4.25 -11.08 -5.11
CA THR A 58 -5.34 -12.03 -5.40
C THR A 58 -5.85 -12.74 -4.14
N SER A 59 -5.22 -12.50 -2.98
CA SER A 59 -5.56 -13.01 -1.65
C SER A 59 -6.38 -11.98 -0.84
N SER A 60 -6.94 -12.42 0.29
CA SER A 60 -7.65 -11.54 1.24
C SER A 60 -6.75 -10.69 2.13
N HIS A 61 -5.46 -10.99 2.16
CA HIS A 61 -4.43 -10.33 2.95
C HIS A 61 -3.10 -10.32 2.20
N VAL A 62 -2.26 -9.33 2.49
CA VAL A 62 -0.87 -9.21 2.03
C VAL A 62 0.04 -8.96 3.24
N ASP A 63 1.05 -9.81 3.44
CA ASP A 63 2.01 -9.65 4.54
C ASP A 63 3.17 -8.74 4.12
N LEU A 64 3.16 -7.51 4.65
CA LEU A 64 4.17 -6.47 4.39
C LEU A 64 5.13 -6.28 5.58
N SER A 65 5.06 -7.15 6.60
CA SER A 65 5.81 -6.99 7.85
C SER A 65 7.34 -7.02 7.66
N ASN A 66 7.81 -7.61 6.56
CA ASN A 66 9.23 -7.73 6.22
C ASN A 66 9.72 -6.66 5.23
N ASN A 67 8.94 -5.62 4.96
CA ASN A 67 9.29 -4.56 4.01
C ASN A 67 9.36 -3.16 4.67
N PRO A 68 10.14 -2.98 5.75
CA PRO A 68 10.15 -1.75 6.56
C PRO A 68 10.68 -0.52 5.81
N GLU A 69 11.36 -0.71 4.68
CA GLU A 69 11.91 0.35 3.83
C GLU A 69 10.90 0.95 2.85
N LEU A 70 9.66 0.42 2.78
CA LEU A 70 8.63 0.94 1.88
C LEU A 70 8.30 2.40 2.17
N SER A 71 8.50 3.24 1.15
CA SER A 71 8.04 4.64 1.12
C SER A 71 6.83 4.83 0.21
N TYR A 72 6.62 3.93 -0.74
CA TYR A 72 5.50 3.95 -1.69
C TYR A 72 4.85 2.58 -1.79
N LEU A 73 3.54 2.53 -1.51
CA LEU A 73 2.73 1.33 -1.63
C LEU A 73 1.48 1.63 -2.48
N SER A 74 1.28 0.83 -3.53
CA SER A 74 0.05 0.78 -4.31
C SER A 74 -0.51 -0.63 -4.32
N LEU A 75 -1.75 -0.78 -3.88
CA LEU A 75 -2.48 -2.05 -3.90
C LEU A 75 -3.75 -1.89 -4.72
N ASP A 76 -3.96 -2.77 -5.69
CA ASP A 76 -5.20 -2.87 -6.47
C ASP A 76 -5.74 -4.30 -6.34
N GLY A 77 -6.57 -4.52 -5.32
CA GLY A 77 -6.92 -5.85 -4.83
C GLY A 77 -8.40 -6.00 -4.56
N ASP A 78 -9.15 -6.48 -5.54
CA ASP A 78 -10.58 -6.72 -5.40
C ASP A 78 -10.91 -7.75 -4.29
N LYS A 79 -9.99 -8.67 -3.99
CA LYS A 79 -10.16 -9.70 -2.95
C LYS A 79 -9.61 -9.29 -1.59
N LEU A 80 -8.85 -8.20 -1.50
CA LEU A 80 -8.21 -7.74 -0.27
C LEU A 80 -9.28 -7.32 0.74
N GLN A 81 -9.26 -7.92 1.93
CA GLN A 81 -10.20 -7.65 3.02
C GLN A 81 -9.54 -6.90 4.17
N THR A 82 -8.27 -7.22 4.43
CA THR A 82 -7.49 -6.62 5.52
C THR A 82 -6.16 -6.12 4.99
N LEU A 83 -5.73 -4.96 5.47
CA LEU A 83 -4.45 -4.36 5.16
C LEU A 83 -3.81 -3.88 6.46
N ASP A 84 -2.63 -4.42 6.79
CA ASP A 84 -1.80 -3.96 7.90
C ASP A 84 -0.58 -3.22 7.33
N VAL A 85 -0.48 -1.93 7.66
CA VAL A 85 0.63 -1.05 7.27
C VAL A 85 1.44 -0.57 8.48
N SER A 86 1.21 -1.15 9.67
CA SER A 86 1.79 -0.71 10.94
C SER A 86 3.32 -0.81 10.98
N ALA A 87 3.91 -1.75 10.23
CA ALA A 87 5.35 -1.92 10.09
C ALA A 87 5.99 -0.89 9.12
N LEU A 88 5.20 -0.22 8.28
CA LEU A 88 5.68 0.63 7.19
C LEU A 88 5.91 2.07 7.66
N THR A 89 6.75 2.25 8.67
CA THR A 89 6.97 3.56 9.34
C THR A 89 7.55 4.64 8.42
N LYS A 90 8.17 4.27 7.29
CA LYS A 90 8.72 5.17 6.27
C LYS A 90 7.73 5.50 5.14
N LEU A 91 6.50 4.99 5.21
CA LEU A 91 5.52 5.13 4.15
C LEU A 91 5.11 6.61 3.99
N SER A 92 5.38 7.17 2.81
CA SER A 92 5.00 8.53 2.44
C SER A 92 3.83 8.57 1.44
N TYR A 93 3.63 7.49 0.69
CA TYR A 93 2.58 7.39 -0.33
C TYR A 93 1.83 6.07 -0.21
N LEU A 94 0.51 6.14 -0.01
CA LEU A 94 -0.36 4.98 0.08
C LEU A 94 -1.55 5.12 -0.87
N THR A 95 -1.66 4.17 -1.79
CA THR A 95 -2.83 3.99 -2.65
C THR A 95 -3.42 2.61 -2.42
N VAL A 96 -4.71 2.54 -2.11
CA VAL A 96 -5.45 1.29 -1.94
C VAL A 96 -6.73 1.35 -2.77
N TRP A 97 -6.83 0.46 -3.75
CA TRP A 97 -8.05 0.18 -4.51
C TRP A 97 -8.55 -1.20 -4.13
N ALA A 98 -9.56 -1.28 -3.26
CA ALA A 98 -10.04 -2.56 -2.76
C ALA A 98 -11.51 -2.48 -2.31
N LYS A 99 -12.35 -3.37 -2.83
CA LYS A 99 -13.80 -3.37 -2.58
C LYS A 99 -14.20 -3.88 -1.20
N ASN A 100 -13.34 -4.65 -0.54
CA ASN A 100 -13.67 -5.38 0.69
C ASN A 100 -12.90 -4.90 1.92
N VAL A 101 -12.07 -3.86 1.80
CA VAL A 101 -11.39 -3.24 2.94
C VAL A 101 -12.39 -2.33 3.67
N THR A 102 -12.63 -2.65 4.94
CA THR A 102 -13.62 -1.94 5.79
C THR A 102 -13.01 -1.17 6.95
N GLN A 103 -11.72 -1.35 7.19
CA GLN A 103 -10.94 -0.66 8.21
C GLN A 103 -9.51 -0.50 7.70
N ILE A 104 -8.88 0.61 8.08
CA ILE A 104 -7.46 0.84 7.87
C ILE A 104 -6.93 1.66 9.05
N ASP A 105 -5.82 1.21 9.63
CA ASP A 105 -5.10 1.96 10.65
C ASP A 105 -3.78 2.45 10.06
N ILE A 106 -3.63 3.75 9.99
CA ILE A 106 -2.44 4.43 9.47
C ILE A 106 -1.69 5.19 10.57
N SER A 107 -2.01 4.99 11.85
CA SER A 107 -1.51 5.77 12.98
C SER A 107 0.02 5.77 13.11
N ASN A 108 0.70 4.70 12.64
CA ASN A 108 2.16 4.57 12.61
C ASN A 108 2.82 5.17 11.36
N ASN A 109 2.05 5.46 10.30
CA ASN A 109 2.56 6.01 9.04
C ASN A 109 2.56 7.55 9.11
N VAL A 110 3.31 8.10 10.06
CA VAL A 110 3.35 9.55 10.38
C VAL A 110 3.96 10.40 9.26
N ASP A 111 4.70 9.75 8.35
CA ASP A 111 5.36 10.37 7.22
C ASP A 111 4.50 10.42 5.95
N LEU A 112 3.25 9.95 6.00
CA LEU A 112 2.31 10.01 4.86
C LEU A 112 2.09 11.45 4.40
N THR A 113 2.38 11.68 3.12
CA THR A 113 2.05 12.90 2.39
C THR A 113 0.86 12.71 1.45
N HIS A 114 0.65 11.50 0.95
CA HIS A 114 -0.45 11.19 0.02
C HIS A 114 -1.20 9.92 0.44
N LEU A 115 -2.52 10.03 0.52
CA LEU A 115 -3.42 8.92 0.81
C LEU A 115 -4.53 8.87 -0.23
N THR A 116 -4.59 7.80 -1.03
CA THR A 116 -5.69 7.52 -1.95
C THR A 116 -6.41 6.24 -1.53
N LEU A 117 -7.72 6.35 -1.32
CA LEU A 117 -8.59 5.25 -0.94
C LEU A 117 -9.70 5.10 -1.99
N GLY A 118 -9.53 4.14 -2.90
CA GLY A 118 -10.46 3.84 -3.99
C GLY A 118 -11.32 2.62 -3.70
N TYR A 119 -12.63 2.74 -3.86
CA TYR A 119 -13.62 1.66 -3.68
C TYR A 119 -13.61 0.95 -2.32
N VAL A 120 -12.93 1.50 -1.31
CA VAL A 120 -13.01 1.00 0.07
C VAL A 120 -14.32 1.40 0.72
N SER A 121 -14.79 0.62 1.69
CA SER A 121 -16.03 0.88 2.43
C SER A 121 -15.74 0.97 3.92
N LEU A 122 -15.16 2.10 4.34
CA LEU A 122 -14.64 2.28 5.69
C LEU A 122 -15.72 2.76 6.65
N ASN A 123 -15.71 2.26 7.89
CA ASN A 123 -16.59 2.77 8.95
C ASN A 123 -16.07 4.07 9.58
N ASP A 124 -14.76 4.30 9.52
CA ASP A 124 -14.11 5.53 9.97
C ASP A 124 -12.72 5.64 9.35
N LEU A 125 -12.11 6.82 9.43
CA LEU A 125 -10.74 7.09 9.04
C LEU A 125 -10.16 8.18 9.95
N ASN A 126 -9.29 7.77 10.87
CA ASN A 126 -8.55 8.69 11.72
C ASN A 126 -7.24 9.09 11.04
N ILE A 127 -6.97 10.40 10.95
CA ILE A 127 -5.75 10.98 10.39
C ILE A 127 -5.02 11.90 11.37
N ASP A 128 -5.29 11.81 12.67
CA ASP A 128 -4.79 12.73 13.70
C ASP A 128 -3.26 12.78 13.73
N ASN A 129 -2.59 11.64 13.53
CA ASN A 129 -1.12 11.55 13.53
C ASN A 129 -0.48 11.94 12.20
N GLN A 130 -1.26 12.04 11.12
CA GLN A 130 -0.77 12.32 9.78
C GLN A 130 -0.63 13.83 9.58
N ASN A 131 0.45 14.41 10.11
CA ASN A 131 0.69 15.87 10.08
C ASN A 131 1.39 16.36 8.81
N LYS A 132 1.82 15.44 7.93
CA LYS A 132 2.52 15.75 6.68
C LYS A 132 1.65 15.57 5.43
N LEU A 133 0.35 15.31 5.59
CA LEU A 133 -0.55 15.14 4.45
C LEU A 133 -0.55 16.39 3.57
N GLU A 134 -0.44 16.16 2.27
CA GLU A 134 -0.57 17.13 1.20
C GLU A 134 -1.85 16.84 0.40
N GLU A 135 -2.22 15.55 0.25
CA GLU A 135 -3.44 15.13 -0.42
C GLU A 135 -4.09 13.90 0.25
N VAL A 136 -5.41 13.96 0.38
CA VAL A 136 -6.29 12.83 0.74
C VAL A 136 -7.36 12.71 -0.33
N ASN A 137 -7.40 11.59 -1.04
CA ASN A 137 -8.41 11.29 -2.05
C ASN A 137 -9.29 10.12 -1.61
N ILE A 138 -10.57 10.42 -1.40
CA ILE A 138 -11.63 9.50 -1.00
C ILE A 138 -12.81 9.53 -2.00
N SER A 139 -12.63 10.09 -3.20
CA SER A 139 -13.70 10.30 -4.19
C SER A 139 -14.43 9.03 -4.65
N SER A 140 -13.79 7.88 -4.47
CA SER A 140 -14.37 6.57 -4.76
C SER A 140 -14.57 5.71 -3.50
N ALA A 141 -14.29 6.24 -2.31
CA ALA A 141 -14.52 5.56 -1.05
C ALA A 141 -15.96 5.74 -0.58
N THR A 142 -16.47 4.76 0.15
CA THR A 142 -17.71 4.88 0.93
C THR A 142 -17.32 5.11 2.39
N LEU A 143 -17.71 6.27 2.93
CA LEU A 143 -17.44 6.71 4.30
C LEU A 143 -18.70 7.30 4.92
N PRO A 144 -18.92 7.20 6.24
CA PRO A 144 -19.99 7.94 6.91
C PRO A 144 -19.80 9.44 6.76
N ASN A 145 -20.92 10.18 6.65
CA ASN A 145 -20.90 11.65 6.57
C ASN A 145 -20.14 12.30 7.73
N ALA A 146 -20.19 11.71 8.93
CA ALA A 146 -19.45 12.20 10.09
C ALA A 146 -17.93 12.17 9.86
N THR A 147 -17.42 11.08 9.27
CA THR A 147 -16.00 10.94 8.91
C THR A 147 -15.62 11.90 7.79
N ILE A 148 -16.46 12.07 6.77
CA ILE A 148 -16.21 13.07 5.70
C ILE A 148 -16.14 14.49 6.29
N THR A 149 -17.07 14.85 7.18
CA THR A 149 -17.03 16.13 7.89
C THR A 149 -15.77 16.28 8.75
N TYR A 150 -15.34 15.23 9.45
CA TYR A 150 -14.08 15.22 10.18
C TYR A 150 -12.89 15.49 9.24
N LEU A 151 -12.81 14.80 8.09
CA LEU A 151 -11.73 14.98 7.11
C LEU A 151 -11.71 16.40 6.53
N ARG A 152 -12.86 16.99 6.23
CA ARG A 152 -12.96 18.40 5.79
C ARG A 152 -12.43 19.38 6.85
N ASN A 153 -12.72 19.13 8.13
CA ASN A 153 -12.19 19.97 9.20
C ASN A 153 -10.67 19.81 9.33
N GLN A 154 -10.18 18.58 9.25
CA GLN A 154 -8.75 18.30 9.28
C GLN A 154 -8.01 18.89 8.08
N SER A 155 -8.63 18.92 6.88
CA SER A 155 -8.01 19.52 5.69
C SER A 155 -7.77 21.01 5.86
N ILE A 156 -8.70 21.72 6.49
CA ILE A 156 -8.55 23.14 6.83
C ILE A 156 -7.47 23.34 7.90
N ILE A 157 -7.46 22.51 8.95
CA ILE A 157 -6.52 22.64 10.08
C ILE A 157 -5.09 22.32 9.64
N LYS A 158 -4.90 21.27 8.84
CA LYS A 158 -3.60 20.73 8.45
C LYS A 158 -3.11 21.24 7.09
N GLY A 159 -3.99 21.81 6.27
CA GLY A 159 -3.65 22.43 4.99
C GLY A 159 -3.47 21.45 3.82
N PHE A 160 -4.08 20.26 3.88
CA PHE A 160 -4.04 19.30 2.76
C PHE A 160 -5.22 19.46 1.80
N THR A 161 -5.05 18.98 0.57
CA THR A 161 -6.14 18.90 -0.41
C THR A 161 -7.00 17.67 -0.13
N LEU A 162 -8.30 17.86 0.09
CA LEU A 162 -9.28 16.77 0.19
C LEU A 162 -10.03 16.65 -1.13
N VAL A 163 -9.99 15.46 -1.73
CA VAL A 163 -10.77 15.09 -2.92
C VAL A 163 -11.82 14.07 -2.48
N GLU A 164 -13.10 14.41 -2.66
CA GLU A 164 -14.26 13.64 -2.19
C GLU A 164 -15.30 13.42 -3.29
#